data_AF-A0A534RJF9-F1
#
_entry.id   AF-A0A534RJF9-F1
#
_cell.length_a   1.000
_cell.length_b   1.000
_cell.length_c   1.000
_cell.angle_alpha   90.00
_cell.angle_beta   90.00
_cell.angle_gamma   90.00
#
_symmetry.space_group_name_H-M   'P 1'
#
loop_
_entity.id
_entity.type
_entity.pdbx_description
1 polymer ?
#
loop_
_entity_poly.entity_id
_entity_poly.type
_entity_poly.pdbx_seq_one_letter_code
_entity_poly.pdbx_strand_id
1 'polypeptide(L)'
;MQLHRWIRTACALMAAGAVSLSVAGRATADVQPGDTVTKENMDKAADLLTPAMKWYVEHGMPMKVIPYKKIEWPRLFKEATEKYSSQVKISPDGRDIFNYVAGAPFPKIDPNDPLVGAKIMWNQEQKPAYVDNVGTEWIVELINSRGELERTYGSQFWRRMMWTGRLYTDPKPVVPHNPAMRYTEQFGPLFQPNDLKGAGTSSNRYLASDIPDDSYMYLPELRRVRRISVSNRSDAFWGTDYDLDALWGFNSKVSFWTFRLLAEKEILAPMHAGGYGERIWCAPSDGTHGVLAFSPCKINWEKRRLGSRRAPDGVQPVCLLQAHHVYR
;
A
#
# COMPACT_ATOMS: atom_id res chain seq x y z
N MET A 1 -43.75 -84.19 -21.71
CA MET A 1 -44.31 -83.18 -22.64
C MET A 1 -43.68 -81.83 -22.26
N GLN A 2 -42.85 -81.23 -23.13
CA GLN A 2 -43.24 -80.31 -24.21
C GLN A 2 -43.77 -78.96 -23.66
N LEU A 3 -43.33 -77.77 -24.11
CA LEU A 3 -42.35 -77.40 -25.15
C LEU A 3 -42.00 -75.89 -25.06
N HIS A 4 -40.76 -75.49 -25.42
CA HIS A 4 -40.30 -74.11 -25.75
C HIS A 4 -40.33 -73.01 -24.64
N ARG A 5 -39.46 -71.98 -24.60
CA ARG A 5 -38.37 -71.48 -25.49
C ARG A 5 -37.38 -70.68 -24.59
N TRP A 6 -36.13 -71.10 -24.37
CA TRP A 6 -34.93 -70.65 -25.11
C TRP A 6 -34.86 -69.14 -25.46
N ILE A 7 -33.99 -68.35 -24.77
CA ILE A 7 -32.81 -67.65 -25.34
C ILE A 7 -32.11 -66.69 -24.32
N ARG A 8 -30.85 -67.02 -24.01
CA ARG A 8 -29.65 -66.17 -23.74
C ARG A 8 -29.64 -65.05 -22.67
N THR A 9 -28.86 -65.32 -21.63
CA THR A 9 -27.64 -64.60 -21.20
C THR A 9 -27.56 -63.06 -21.28
N ALA A 10 -27.45 -62.42 -20.11
CA ALA A 10 -26.63 -61.25 -19.75
C ALA A 10 -26.66 -59.97 -20.61
N CYS A 11 -27.24 -58.89 -20.06
CA CYS A 11 -26.63 -57.54 -20.06
C CYS A 11 -27.27 -56.62 -19.01
N ALA A 12 -26.46 -55.68 -18.49
CA ALA A 12 -26.78 -54.39 -17.84
C ALA A 12 -28.18 -54.23 -17.17
N LEU A 13 -28.33 -54.09 -15.85
CA LEU A 13 -27.68 -53.10 -14.98
C LEU A 13 -27.66 -51.68 -15.60
N MET A 14 -28.84 -51.06 -15.75
CA MET A 14 -29.00 -49.62 -16.01
C MET A 14 -30.31 -49.03 -15.45
N ALA A 15 -30.24 -47.73 -15.12
CA ALA A 15 -31.33 -46.75 -15.00
C ALA A 15 -32.30 -46.76 -13.78
N ALA A 16 -31.81 -46.24 -12.64
CA ALA A 16 -32.43 -45.16 -11.83
C ALA A 16 -31.58 -44.95 -10.54
N GLY A 17 -30.96 -43.81 -10.21
CA GLY A 17 -31.03 -42.45 -10.77
C GLY A 17 -32.33 -41.75 -10.35
N ALA A 18 -32.38 -40.68 -9.55
CA ALA A 18 -31.35 -39.86 -8.89
C ALA A 18 -32.00 -39.25 -7.59
N VAL A 19 -31.41 -38.36 -6.77
CA VAL A 19 -30.29 -37.42 -6.91
C VAL A 19 -29.55 -37.29 -5.57
N SER A 20 -28.21 -37.38 -5.56
CA SER A 20 -27.37 -36.88 -4.47
C SER A 20 -26.87 -35.49 -4.84
N LEU A 21 -27.49 -34.42 -4.32
CA LEU A 21 -26.95 -33.07 -4.45
C LEU A 21 -25.66 -32.97 -3.60
N SER A 22 -24.53 -33.23 -4.24
CA SER A 22 -23.25 -32.75 -3.76
C SER A 22 -23.30 -31.23 -3.75
N VAL A 23 -23.53 -30.66 -2.55
CA VAL A 23 -23.24 -29.26 -2.29
C VAL A 23 -21.74 -29.10 -2.46
N ALA A 24 -21.32 -28.76 -3.68
CA ALA A 24 -20.01 -28.22 -3.96
C ALA A 24 -19.94 -26.85 -3.28
N GLY A 25 -19.67 -26.88 -1.97
CA GLY A 25 -19.20 -25.70 -1.27
C GLY A 25 -18.01 -25.20 -2.06
N ARG A 26 -18.06 -23.95 -2.53
CA ARG A 26 -16.89 -23.29 -3.13
C ARG A 26 -15.79 -23.41 -2.09
N ALA A 27 -14.76 -24.19 -2.40
CA ALA A 27 -13.54 -24.19 -1.60
C ALA A 27 -13.01 -22.76 -1.68
N THR A 28 -13.23 -22.00 -0.61
CA THR A 28 -12.67 -20.65 -0.48
C THR A 28 -11.17 -20.79 -0.60
N ALA A 29 -10.56 -20.02 -1.49
CA ALA A 29 -9.13 -20.05 -1.70
C ALA A 29 -8.41 -19.74 -0.37
N ASP A 30 -7.82 -20.76 0.25
CA ASP A 30 -7.13 -20.67 1.52
C ASP A 30 -5.74 -21.31 1.46
N VAL A 31 -4.80 -20.69 2.15
CA VAL A 31 -3.39 -21.09 2.25
C VAL A 31 -2.95 -21.08 3.71
N GLN A 32 -2.11 -22.04 4.06
CA GLN A 32 -1.60 -22.24 5.41
C GLN A 32 -0.16 -21.73 5.55
N PRO A 33 0.26 -21.36 6.78
CA PRO A 33 1.67 -21.09 7.05
C PRO A 33 2.57 -22.26 6.65
N GLY A 34 3.63 -21.97 5.89
CA GLY A 34 4.52 -22.97 5.29
C GLY A 34 4.24 -23.23 3.81
N ASP A 35 3.02 -22.93 3.32
CA ASP A 35 2.73 -23.00 1.89
C ASP A 35 3.59 -21.99 1.11
N THR A 36 3.88 -22.33 -0.14
CA THR A 36 4.43 -21.39 -1.12
C THR A 36 3.48 -21.31 -2.29
N VAL A 37 2.89 -20.14 -2.50
CA VAL A 37 2.03 -19.89 -3.66
C VAL A 37 2.92 -19.70 -4.88
N THR A 38 2.66 -20.46 -5.93
CA THR A 38 3.35 -20.42 -7.23
C THR A 38 2.32 -20.44 -8.35
N LYS A 39 2.77 -20.29 -9.60
CA LYS A 39 1.89 -20.33 -10.78
C LYS A 39 1.02 -21.60 -10.84
N GLU A 40 1.56 -22.73 -10.41
CA GLU A 40 0.93 -24.06 -10.48
C GLU A 40 -0.17 -24.26 -9.43
N ASN A 41 -0.21 -23.43 -8.37
CA ASN A 41 -1.16 -23.57 -7.27
C ASN A 41 -1.90 -22.26 -6.92
N MET A 42 -1.71 -21.20 -7.71
CA MET A 42 -2.25 -19.85 -7.46
C MET A 42 -3.77 -19.82 -7.21
N ASP A 43 -4.52 -20.73 -7.82
CA ASP A 43 -5.97 -20.88 -7.61
C ASP A 43 -6.32 -21.08 -6.12
N LYS A 44 -5.46 -21.75 -5.35
CA LYS A 44 -5.61 -21.91 -3.89
C LYS A 44 -5.50 -20.60 -3.12
N ALA A 45 -4.94 -19.55 -3.72
CA ALA A 45 -4.81 -18.22 -3.15
C ALA A 45 -5.62 -17.16 -3.91
N ALA A 46 -6.42 -17.53 -4.91
CA ALA A 46 -7.03 -16.59 -5.86
C ALA A 46 -7.89 -15.49 -5.21
N ASP A 47 -8.52 -15.76 -4.06
CA ASP A 47 -9.26 -14.74 -3.30
C ASP A 47 -8.34 -13.86 -2.44
N LEU A 48 -7.16 -14.34 -2.04
CA LEU A 48 -6.21 -13.64 -1.17
C LEU A 48 -5.23 -12.74 -1.93
N LEU A 49 -5.19 -12.81 -3.27
CA LEU A 49 -4.28 -12.03 -4.11
C LEU A 49 -4.96 -10.80 -4.71
N THR A 50 -4.26 -9.66 -4.72
CA THR A 50 -4.63 -8.49 -5.52
C THR A 50 -4.31 -8.74 -7.01
N PRO A 51 -4.88 -7.98 -7.97
CA PRO A 51 -4.59 -8.16 -9.39
C PRO A 51 -3.09 -8.09 -9.71
N ALA A 52 -2.35 -7.17 -9.09
CA ALA A 52 -0.90 -7.08 -9.23
C ALA A 52 -0.19 -8.32 -8.68
N MET A 53 -0.58 -8.83 -7.50
CA MET A 53 0.02 -10.03 -6.92
C MET A 53 -0.23 -11.27 -7.80
N LYS A 54 -1.43 -11.42 -8.37
CA LYS A 54 -1.72 -12.51 -9.33
C LYS A 54 -0.78 -12.44 -10.54
N TRP A 55 -0.67 -11.25 -11.14
CA TRP A 55 0.20 -11.04 -12.28
C TRP A 55 1.67 -11.40 -11.96
N TYR A 56 2.20 -11.01 -10.80
CA TYR A 56 3.55 -11.43 -10.39
C TYR A 56 3.70 -12.96 -10.23
N VAL A 57 2.71 -13.64 -9.62
CA VAL A 57 2.73 -15.12 -9.45
C VAL A 57 2.62 -15.83 -10.81
N GLU A 58 1.77 -15.34 -11.73
CA GLU A 58 1.66 -15.83 -13.10
C GLU A 58 2.98 -15.71 -13.89
N HIS A 59 3.81 -14.72 -13.55
CA HIS A 59 5.14 -14.50 -14.11
C HIS A 59 6.27 -15.15 -13.28
N GLY A 60 5.93 -16.03 -12.33
CA GLY A 60 6.87 -16.92 -11.66
C GLY A 60 7.39 -16.44 -10.29
N MET A 61 6.77 -15.42 -9.67
CA MET A 61 7.10 -15.02 -8.29
C MET A 61 6.51 -16.03 -7.27
N PRO A 62 7.32 -16.85 -6.57
CA PRO A 62 6.88 -17.55 -5.38
C PRO A 62 6.50 -16.59 -4.24
N MET A 63 5.39 -16.87 -3.56
CA MET A 63 4.99 -16.19 -2.32
C MET A 63 5.01 -17.18 -1.16
N LYS A 64 6.05 -17.11 -0.32
CA LYS A 64 6.15 -17.93 0.90
C LYS A 64 5.21 -17.40 1.98
N VAL A 65 4.26 -18.23 2.41
CA VAL A 65 3.28 -17.90 3.46
C VAL A 65 3.85 -18.23 4.84
N ILE A 66 3.76 -17.28 5.77
CA ILE A 66 4.15 -17.42 7.18
C ILE A 66 2.93 -17.24 8.11
N PRO A 67 3.02 -17.65 9.40
CA PRO A 67 1.99 -17.34 10.38
C PRO A 67 1.83 -15.82 10.53
N TYR A 68 0.61 -15.37 10.78
CA TYR A 68 0.34 -13.98 11.15
C TYR A 68 1.23 -13.56 12.32
N LYS A 69 2.01 -12.50 12.11
CA LYS A 69 2.78 -11.82 13.13
C LYS A 69 2.14 -10.47 13.44
N LYS A 70 1.98 -10.21 14.72
CA LYS A 70 1.45 -8.94 15.21
C LYS A 70 2.46 -7.82 15.00
N ILE A 71 2.01 -6.67 14.53
CA ILE A 71 2.81 -5.43 14.50
C ILE A 71 2.27 -4.53 15.61
N GLU A 72 3.13 -4.25 16.59
CA GLU A 72 2.84 -3.27 17.64
C GLU A 72 3.12 -1.85 17.13
N TRP A 73 2.33 -0.88 17.59
CA TRP A 73 2.70 0.53 17.39
C TRP A 73 3.97 0.89 18.17
N PRO A 74 4.82 1.80 17.65
CA PRO A 74 5.89 2.41 18.43
C PRO A 74 5.33 3.01 19.73
N ARG A 75 6.02 2.77 20.85
CA ARG A 75 5.54 3.13 22.21
C ARG A 75 5.01 4.57 22.30
N LEU A 76 5.78 5.54 21.82
CA LEU A 76 5.41 6.96 21.87
C LEU A 76 4.17 7.29 21.01
N PHE A 77 3.98 6.58 19.89
CA PHE A 77 2.80 6.75 19.04
C PHE A 77 1.54 6.18 19.72
N LYS A 78 1.66 5.03 20.39
CA LYS A 78 0.59 4.46 21.20
C LYS A 78 0.20 5.39 22.36
N GLU A 79 1.17 5.84 23.15
CA GLU A 79 0.96 6.76 24.27
C GLU A 79 0.30 8.09 23.82
N ALA A 80 0.75 8.66 22.70
CA ALA A 80 0.14 9.85 22.12
C ALA A 80 -1.30 9.61 21.63
N THR A 81 -1.55 8.45 21.02
CA THR A 81 -2.90 8.06 20.58
C THR A 81 -3.85 7.91 21.76
N GLU A 82 -3.43 7.23 22.83
CA GLU A 82 -4.21 7.08 24.06
C GLU A 82 -4.51 8.43 24.73
N LYS A 83 -3.55 9.36 24.69
CA LYS A 83 -3.68 10.70 25.28
C LYS A 83 -4.54 11.67 24.47
N TYR A 84 -4.44 11.68 23.14
CA TYR A 84 -5.00 12.75 22.30
C TYR A 84 -6.12 12.34 21.34
N SER A 85 -6.36 11.05 21.08
CA SER A 85 -7.37 10.64 20.08
C SER A 85 -8.81 11.04 20.44
N SER A 86 -9.15 11.09 21.73
CA SER A 86 -10.52 11.35 22.22
C SER A 86 -11.04 12.78 21.96
N GLN A 87 -10.15 13.76 21.78
CA GLN A 87 -10.53 15.15 21.46
C GLN A 87 -10.67 15.42 19.97
N VAL A 88 -10.18 14.51 19.11
CA VAL A 88 -10.16 14.70 17.65
C VAL A 88 -11.57 14.61 17.08
N LYS A 89 -11.95 15.62 16.29
CA LYS A 89 -13.21 15.65 15.55
C LYS A 89 -12.92 15.63 14.05
N ILE A 90 -13.89 15.19 13.27
CA ILE A 90 -13.87 15.21 11.80
C ILE A 90 -15.00 16.12 11.30
N SER A 91 -14.82 16.79 10.16
CA SER A 91 -15.89 17.55 9.51
C SER A 91 -17.02 16.64 8.98
N PRO A 92 -18.24 17.16 8.76
CA PRO A 92 -19.35 16.39 8.21
C PRO A 92 -19.10 15.81 6.80
N ASP A 93 -18.18 16.39 6.03
CA ASP A 93 -17.76 15.91 4.70
C ASP A 93 -16.53 14.99 4.75
N GLY A 94 -15.93 14.78 5.93
CA GLY A 94 -14.74 13.96 6.12
C GLY A 94 -13.41 14.64 5.77
N ARG A 95 -13.44 15.87 5.23
CA ARG A 95 -12.28 16.54 4.60
C ARG A 95 -11.40 17.35 5.56
N ASP A 96 -11.79 17.49 6.82
CA ASP A 96 -11.03 18.17 7.88
C ASP A 96 -10.97 17.36 9.17
N ILE A 97 -9.90 17.57 9.95
CA ILE A 97 -9.82 17.15 11.35
C ILE A 97 -9.51 18.33 12.28
N PHE A 98 -10.14 18.34 13.44
CA PHE A 98 -10.02 19.38 14.46
C PHE A 98 -9.44 18.80 15.75
N ASN A 99 -8.72 19.63 16.51
CA ASN A 99 -8.05 19.28 17.77
C ASN A 99 -7.03 18.14 17.67
N TYR A 100 -6.48 17.87 16.49
CA TYR A 100 -5.40 16.90 16.33
C TYR A 100 -4.10 17.42 16.95
N VAL A 101 -3.37 16.53 17.66
CA VAL A 101 -2.08 16.85 18.29
C VAL A 101 -0.99 15.87 17.83
N ALA A 102 -1.16 14.58 18.11
CA ALA A 102 -0.25 13.50 17.69
C ALA A 102 -0.93 12.12 17.86
N GLY A 103 -0.35 11.07 17.27
CA GLY A 103 -0.87 9.71 17.30
C GLY A 103 -1.89 9.40 16.19
N ALA A 104 -2.59 8.27 16.27
CA ALA A 104 -3.69 8.00 15.34
C ALA A 104 -4.93 8.84 15.73
N PRO A 105 -5.49 9.66 14.82
CA PRO A 105 -6.67 10.46 15.14
C PRO A 105 -7.91 9.61 15.44
N PHE A 106 -8.08 8.48 14.75
CA PHE A 106 -9.27 7.63 14.87
C PHE A 106 -8.89 6.16 15.13
N PRO A 107 -8.37 5.82 16.33
CA PRO A 107 -7.87 4.46 16.62
C PRO A 107 -8.98 3.41 16.68
N LYS A 108 -10.24 3.82 16.90
CA LYS A 108 -11.43 2.97 16.79
C LYS A 108 -12.13 3.31 15.49
N ILE A 109 -12.15 2.36 14.56
CA ILE A 109 -12.90 2.47 13.31
C ILE A 109 -14.13 1.54 13.41
N ASP A 110 -15.29 2.04 12.99
CA ASP A 110 -16.53 1.27 12.82
C ASP A 110 -16.83 1.17 11.31
N PRO A 111 -17.07 -0.03 10.72
CA PRO A 111 -17.35 -0.16 9.29
C PRO A 111 -18.65 0.52 8.86
N ASN A 112 -19.56 0.75 9.80
CA ASN A 112 -20.90 1.32 9.56
C ASN A 112 -20.92 2.86 9.64
N ASP A 113 -19.80 3.49 10.03
CA ASP A 113 -19.68 4.94 10.10
C ASP A 113 -19.68 5.53 8.68
N PRO A 114 -20.55 6.50 8.34
CA PRO A 114 -20.57 7.09 6.99
C PRO A 114 -19.25 7.78 6.62
N LEU A 115 -18.43 8.18 7.60
CA LEU A 115 -17.12 8.78 7.42
C LEU A 115 -15.96 7.77 7.62
N VAL A 116 -16.26 6.47 7.66
CA VAL A 116 -15.25 5.40 7.85
C VAL A 116 -14.06 5.52 6.90
N GLY A 117 -14.32 5.79 5.61
CA GLY A 117 -13.27 5.92 4.59
C GLY A 117 -12.34 7.10 4.87
N ALA A 118 -12.91 8.26 5.23
CA ALA A 118 -12.14 9.44 5.61
C ALA A 118 -11.33 9.21 6.89
N LYS A 119 -11.90 8.54 7.91
CA LYS A 119 -11.18 8.20 9.15
C LYS A 119 -10.00 7.26 8.93
N ILE A 120 -10.13 6.29 8.02
CA ILE A 120 -9.01 5.41 7.62
C ILE A 120 -7.90 6.23 6.93
N MET A 121 -8.26 7.15 6.03
CA MET A 121 -7.26 7.97 5.32
C MET A 121 -6.60 9.02 6.22
N TRP A 122 -7.33 9.62 7.16
CA TRP A 122 -6.72 10.45 8.19
C TRP A 122 -5.77 9.67 9.10
N ASN A 123 -6.07 8.41 9.41
CA ASN A 123 -5.10 7.54 10.06
C ASN A 123 -3.87 7.29 9.17
N GLN A 124 -4.04 6.99 7.88
CA GLN A 124 -2.92 6.74 6.96
C GLN A 124 -2.01 7.97 6.84
N GLU A 125 -2.57 9.18 6.71
CA GLU A 125 -1.80 10.42 6.63
C GLU A 125 -1.01 10.62 7.93
N GLN A 126 -1.63 10.34 9.08
CA GLN A 126 -1.07 10.38 10.43
C GLN A 126 -0.41 9.06 10.87
N LYS A 127 0.06 8.21 9.94
CA LYS A 127 0.75 6.94 10.26
C LYS A 127 2.00 7.18 11.11
N PRO A 128 2.43 6.20 11.95
CA PRO A 128 3.62 6.35 12.77
C PRO A 128 4.83 6.78 11.94
N ALA A 129 5.38 7.96 12.22
CA ALA A 129 6.61 8.41 11.60
C ALA A 129 7.78 7.57 12.12
N TYR A 130 8.74 7.24 11.25
CA TYR A 130 9.97 6.55 11.64
C TYR A 130 10.74 7.36 12.71
N VAL A 131 10.78 8.68 12.51
CA VAL A 131 11.31 9.75 13.39
C VAL A 131 10.69 11.08 12.93
N ASP A 132 10.76 12.13 13.76
CA ASP A 132 10.22 13.46 13.40
C ASP A 132 10.97 14.15 12.24
N ASN A 133 12.18 13.70 11.93
CA ASN A 133 12.99 14.19 10.82
C ASN A 133 13.74 13.02 10.16
N VAL A 134 13.41 12.71 8.92
CA VAL A 134 14.06 11.65 8.14
C VAL A 134 15.20 12.25 7.31
N GLY A 135 16.35 11.59 7.32
CA GLY A 135 17.43 11.86 6.40
C GLY A 135 18.13 10.58 5.97
N THR A 136 17.91 10.17 4.72
CA THR A 136 18.52 8.97 4.13
C THR A 136 18.83 9.19 2.65
N GLU A 137 19.55 8.25 2.07
CA GLU A 137 19.66 8.04 0.63
C GLU A 137 18.54 7.14 0.11
N TRP A 138 18.38 7.12 -1.21
CA TRP A 138 17.47 6.24 -1.94
C TRP A 138 17.96 5.98 -3.36
N ILE A 139 17.54 4.84 -3.90
CA ILE A 139 17.78 4.41 -5.28
C ILE A 139 16.43 3.92 -5.85
N VAL A 140 16.10 4.36 -7.06
CA VAL A 140 14.97 3.84 -7.85
C VAL A 140 15.53 3.30 -9.17
N GLU A 141 15.23 2.04 -9.45
CA GLU A 141 15.62 1.34 -10.67
C GLU A 141 14.39 1.23 -11.57
N LEU A 142 14.43 1.89 -12.73
CA LEU A 142 13.47 1.71 -13.81
C LEU A 142 13.90 0.50 -14.63
N ILE A 143 13.06 -0.53 -14.66
CA ILE A 143 13.33 -1.83 -15.28
C ILE A 143 12.23 -2.11 -16.29
N ASN A 144 12.60 -2.54 -17.50
CA ASN A 144 11.62 -2.78 -18.56
C ASN A 144 11.01 -4.19 -18.50
N SER A 145 10.09 -4.47 -19.44
CA SER A 145 9.42 -5.77 -19.57
C SER A 145 10.36 -6.96 -19.83
N ARG A 146 11.58 -6.72 -20.33
CA ARG A 146 12.63 -7.75 -20.49
C ARG A 146 13.46 -7.96 -19.22
N GLY A 147 13.27 -7.15 -18.19
CA GLY A 147 14.08 -7.18 -16.97
C GLY A 147 15.43 -6.48 -17.12
N GLU A 148 15.61 -5.66 -18.17
CA GLU A 148 16.79 -4.81 -18.34
C GLU A 148 16.62 -3.56 -17.47
N LEU A 149 17.68 -3.18 -16.76
CA LEU A 149 17.76 -1.88 -16.11
C LEU A 149 17.85 -0.77 -17.17
N GLU A 150 16.76 -0.03 -17.39
CA GLU A 150 16.76 1.11 -18.31
C GLU A 150 17.46 2.32 -17.70
N ARG A 151 17.18 2.59 -16.42
CA ARG A 151 17.64 3.82 -15.78
C ARG A 151 17.68 3.69 -14.26
N THR A 152 18.75 4.19 -13.65
CA THR A 152 18.83 4.33 -12.20
C THR A 152 18.77 5.79 -11.81
N TYR A 153 17.81 6.14 -10.95
CA TYR A 153 17.73 7.41 -10.25
C TYR A 153 18.30 7.20 -8.86
N GLY A 154 19.27 8.02 -8.47
CA GLY A 154 19.91 7.91 -7.16
C GLY A 154 20.09 9.27 -6.51
N SER A 155 19.78 9.35 -5.22
CA SER A 155 20.05 10.53 -4.41
C SER A 155 20.49 10.14 -3.00
N GLN A 156 21.49 10.84 -2.47
CA GLN A 156 21.88 10.79 -1.06
C GLN A 156 21.04 11.73 -0.18
N PHE A 157 19.97 12.29 -0.75
CA PHE A 157 19.19 13.39 -0.22
C PHE A 157 17.69 13.16 -0.42
N TRP A 158 17.12 12.25 0.38
CA TRP A 158 15.73 12.42 0.84
C TRP A 158 15.76 13.02 2.25
N ARG A 159 15.12 14.17 2.41
CA ARG A 159 14.95 14.84 3.70
C ARG A 159 13.47 15.15 3.91
N ARG A 160 12.91 14.78 5.06
CA ARG A 160 11.56 15.18 5.49
C ARG A 160 11.62 15.68 6.92
N MET A 161 10.98 16.79 7.21
CA MET A 161 10.90 17.39 8.55
C MET A 161 9.44 17.60 8.94
N MET A 162 8.99 16.93 10.00
CA MET A 162 7.64 17.05 10.53
C MET A 162 7.54 18.28 11.46
N TRP A 163 6.71 19.26 11.09
CA TRP A 163 6.43 20.45 11.90
C TRP A 163 5.38 20.18 12.98
N THR A 164 4.45 19.24 12.75
CA THR A 164 3.39 18.84 13.69
C THR A 164 3.34 17.33 13.91
N GLY A 165 2.74 16.90 15.03
CA GLY A 165 2.64 15.47 15.36
C GLY A 165 3.95 14.88 15.87
N ARG A 166 4.87 15.73 16.33
CA ARG A 166 6.23 15.36 16.72
C ARG A 166 6.23 14.59 18.04
N LEU A 167 6.97 13.49 18.10
CA LEU A 167 7.01 12.56 19.24
C LEU A 167 8.39 12.33 19.83
N TYR A 168 9.46 12.61 19.08
CA TYR A 168 10.84 12.27 19.43
C TYR A 168 11.66 13.50 19.80
N THR A 169 11.79 14.45 18.88
CA THR A 169 12.74 15.58 18.94
C THR A 169 12.02 16.86 19.34
N ASP A 170 12.60 17.65 20.25
CA ASP A 170 12.02 18.94 20.65
C ASP A 170 12.17 20.04 19.59
N PRO A 171 11.33 21.09 19.62
CA PRO A 171 10.10 21.22 20.42
C PRO A 171 8.99 20.23 19.98
N LYS A 172 8.33 19.62 20.96
CA LYS A 172 7.17 18.73 20.79
C LYS A 172 5.90 19.38 21.37
N PRO A 173 4.70 19.09 20.83
CA PRO A 173 4.41 18.29 19.64
C PRO A 173 4.48 19.07 18.31
N VAL A 174 4.84 20.36 18.38
CA VAL A 174 4.85 21.29 17.24
C VAL A 174 6.12 22.13 17.24
N VAL A 175 6.75 22.27 16.07
CA VAL A 175 7.68 23.36 15.76
C VAL A 175 6.87 24.48 15.10
N PRO A 176 6.84 25.70 15.67
CA PRO A 176 6.16 26.82 15.04
C PRO A 176 6.70 27.09 13.63
N HIS A 177 5.80 27.22 12.65
CA HIS A 177 6.11 27.57 11.27
C HIS A 177 5.05 28.54 10.73
N ASN A 178 5.47 29.47 9.87
CA ASN A 178 4.57 30.43 9.23
C ASN A 178 4.77 30.40 7.70
N PRO A 179 3.75 30.03 6.90
CA PRO A 179 2.41 29.56 7.30
C PRO A 179 2.48 28.17 7.97
N ALA A 180 1.41 27.78 8.67
CA ALA A 180 1.40 26.53 9.43
C ALA A 180 1.45 25.28 8.50
N MET A 181 2.49 24.47 8.68
CA MET A 181 2.77 23.28 7.86
C MET A 181 2.71 22.00 8.70
N ARG A 182 2.47 20.88 8.01
CA ARG A 182 2.53 19.52 8.54
C ARG A 182 3.95 18.98 8.45
N TYR A 183 4.51 19.00 7.25
CA TYR A 183 5.88 18.63 6.94
C TYR A 183 6.40 19.44 5.75
N THR A 184 7.72 19.57 5.68
CA THR A 184 8.44 19.93 4.46
C THR A 184 9.31 18.75 4.03
N GLU A 185 9.40 18.53 2.73
CA GLU A 185 10.12 17.39 2.14
C GLU A 185 10.94 17.83 0.93
N GLN A 186 12.11 17.22 0.76
CA GLN A 186 12.95 17.33 -0.42
C GLN A 186 13.39 15.94 -0.89
N PHE A 187 13.26 15.70 -2.19
CA PHE A 187 13.58 14.44 -2.87
C PHE A 187 14.55 14.75 -4.02
N GLY A 188 15.84 14.53 -3.77
CA GLY A 188 16.94 15.06 -4.56
C GLY A 188 17.76 16.12 -3.79
N PRO A 189 18.94 16.54 -4.29
CA PRO A 189 19.38 16.40 -5.67
C PRO A 189 19.75 14.98 -6.08
N LEU A 190 19.49 14.64 -7.33
CA LEU A 190 19.98 13.41 -7.97
C LEU A 190 21.51 13.49 -8.17
N PHE A 191 22.22 12.40 -7.87
CA PHE A 191 23.61 12.21 -8.29
C PHE A 191 23.72 11.41 -9.60
N GLN A 192 22.70 10.62 -9.91
CA GLN A 192 22.50 9.90 -11.17
C GLN A 192 21.01 9.89 -11.54
N PRO A 193 20.64 9.84 -12.83
CA PRO A 193 21.50 9.75 -14.02
C PRO A 193 22.26 11.06 -14.32
N ASN A 194 23.25 11.00 -15.22
CA ASN A 194 24.16 12.14 -15.48
C ASN A 194 23.46 13.39 -16.05
N ASP A 195 22.43 13.21 -16.88
CA ASP A 195 21.67 14.30 -17.50
C ASP A 195 20.80 15.04 -16.48
N LEU A 196 20.11 14.29 -15.59
CA LEU A 196 19.33 14.86 -14.49
C LEU A 196 20.16 15.16 -13.22
N LYS A 197 21.49 15.15 -13.30
CA LYS A 197 22.36 15.36 -12.13
C LYS A 197 22.16 16.75 -11.53
N GLY A 198 21.78 16.80 -10.26
CA GLY A 198 21.39 18.03 -9.57
C GLY A 198 19.89 18.35 -9.63
N ALA A 199 19.09 17.66 -10.44
CA ALA A 199 17.63 17.78 -10.42
C ALA A 199 17.06 17.31 -9.07
N GLY A 200 15.95 17.90 -8.65
CA GLY A 200 15.30 17.53 -7.39
C GLY A 200 13.96 18.22 -7.21
N THR A 201 13.12 17.67 -6.35
CA THR A 201 11.86 18.29 -5.94
C THR A 201 11.84 18.66 -4.47
N SER A 202 11.07 19.68 -4.13
CA SER A 202 10.65 19.98 -2.76
C SER A 202 9.14 20.12 -2.70
N SER A 203 8.56 19.77 -1.55
CA SER A 203 7.13 19.94 -1.27
C SER A 203 6.87 20.41 0.15
N ASN A 204 5.85 21.25 0.29
CA ASN A 204 5.40 21.85 1.53
C ASN A 204 3.94 21.45 1.77
N ARG A 205 3.68 20.58 2.75
CA ARG A 205 2.31 20.22 3.11
C ARG A 205 1.75 21.19 4.13
N TYR A 206 0.75 21.99 3.73
CA TYR A 206 0.09 22.93 4.64
C TYR A 206 -0.92 22.22 5.55
N LEU A 207 -1.09 22.70 6.79
CA LEU A 207 -2.14 22.20 7.69
C LEU A 207 -3.54 22.68 7.27
N ALA A 208 -3.63 23.90 6.73
CA ALA A 208 -4.85 24.41 6.14
C ALA A 208 -5.27 23.49 4.99
N SER A 209 -6.54 23.08 5.02
CA SER A 209 -7.10 22.01 4.19
C SER A 209 -7.58 22.49 2.83
N ASP A 210 -7.88 23.78 2.72
CA ASP A 210 -8.25 24.55 1.54
C ASP A 210 -7.04 25.01 0.72
N ILE A 211 -5.88 25.20 1.37
CA ILE A 211 -4.62 25.57 0.70
C ILE A 211 -4.00 24.34 0.03
N PRO A 212 -3.78 24.33 -1.30
CA PRO A 212 -3.06 23.25 -1.98
C PRO A 212 -1.60 23.18 -1.55
N ASP A 213 -1.03 21.98 -1.54
CA ASP A 213 0.38 21.79 -1.19
C ASP A 213 1.29 22.43 -2.25
N ASP A 214 2.29 23.17 -1.79
CA ASP A 214 3.29 23.77 -2.66
C ASP A 214 4.31 22.72 -3.08
N SER A 215 4.66 22.69 -4.36
CA SER A 215 5.59 21.71 -4.91
C SER A 215 6.44 22.37 -6.00
N TYR A 216 7.74 22.12 -5.94
CA TYR A 216 8.73 22.74 -6.79
C TYR A 216 9.68 21.70 -7.35
N MET A 217 10.09 21.86 -8.61
CA MET A 217 11.12 21.06 -9.26
C MET A 217 12.23 21.98 -9.75
N TYR A 218 13.48 21.66 -9.40
CA TYR A 218 14.66 22.24 -10.04
C TYR A 218 15.12 21.32 -11.17
N LEU A 219 15.37 21.90 -12.35
CA LEU A 219 15.95 21.21 -13.51
C LEU A 219 17.31 21.83 -13.87
N PRO A 220 18.40 21.04 -13.90
CA PRO A 220 19.76 21.55 -14.06
C PRO A 220 20.02 22.14 -15.45
N GLU A 221 19.42 21.60 -16.52
CA GLU A 221 19.58 22.10 -17.90
C GLU A 221 18.96 23.49 -18.06
N LEU A 222 17.84 23.73 -17.37
CA LEU A 222 17.15 25.02 -17.37
C LEU A 222 17.71 26.01 -16.35
N ARG A 223 18.48 25.52 -15.36
CA ARG A 223 18.93 26.26 -14.16
C ARG A 223 17.81 27.06 -13.49
N ARG A 224 16.61 26.48 -13.45
CA ARG A 224 15.38 27.12 -12.97
C ARG A 224 14.59 26.20 -12.06
N VAL A 225 14.03 26.80 -11.01
CA VAL A 225 12.96 26.20 -10.23
C VAL A 225 11.63 26.48 -10.93
N ARG A 226 10.80 25.45 -11.10
CA ARG A 226 9.42 25.55 -11.58
C ARG A 226 8.47 25.07 -10.49
N ARG A 227 7.36 25.76 -10.27
CA ARG A 227 6.25 25.25 -9.45
C ARG A 227 5.54 24.14 -10.25
N ILE A 228 5.26 23.03 -9.60
CA ILE A 228 4.39 21.97 -10.12
C ILE A 228 2.95 22.37 -9.75
N SER A 229 2.06 22.40 -10.73
CA SER A 229 0.63 22.61 -10.50
C SER A 229 0.02 21.42 -9.76
N VAL A 230 -1.02 21.66 -8.97
CA VAL A 230 -1.74 20.63 -8.20
C VAL A 230 -2.21 19.49 -9.10
N SER A 231 -2.77 19.83 -10.27
CA SER A 231 -3.23 18.91 -11.31
C SER A 231 -2.13 17.98 -11.85
N ASN A 232 -0.87 18.42 -11.82
CA ASN A 232 0.26 17.72 -12.41
C ASN A 232 1.08 16.96 -11.35
N ARG A 233 0.61 16.91 -10.09
CA ARG A 233 1.26 16.07 -9.05
C ARG A 233 1.07 14.58 -9.30
N SER A 234 -0.01 14.19 -9.99
CA SER A 234 -0.29 12.83 -10.44
C SER A 234 0.23 12.51 -11.85
N ASP A 235 1.01 13.41 -12.47
CA ASP A 235 1.68 13.13 -13.74
C ASP A 235 2.96 12.29 -13.53
N ALA A 236 3.33 11.52 -14.55
CA ALA A 236 4.56 10.74 -14.61
C ALA A 236 5.81 11.58 -14.30
N PHE A 237 6.50 11.24 -13.21
CA PHE A 237 7.62 12.00 -12.68
C PHE A 237 8.95 11.50 -13.25
N TRP A 238 9.77 12.42 -13.78
CA TRP A 238 11.06 12.16 -14.43
C TRP A 238 11.07 11.09 -15.56
N GLY A 239 9.92 10.79 -16.17
CA GLY A 239 9.81 9.74 -17.19
C GLY A 239 9.78 8.34 -16.58
N THR A 240 9.15 8.20 -15.40
CA THR A 240 8.85 6.93 -14.73
C THR A 240 7.33 6.81 -14.53
N ASP A 241 6.84 5.60 -14.25
CA ASP A 241 5.44 5.35 -13.88
C ASP A 241 5.09 5.78 -12.43
N TYR A 242 6.00 6.48 -11.73
CA TYR A 242 5.73 7.06 -10.40
C TYR A 242 5.25 8.51 -10.53
N ASP A 243 4.33 8.90 -9.65
CA ASP A 243 3.89 10.28 -9.46
C ASP A 243 4.09 10.75 -8.00
N LEU A 244 3.99 12.06 -7.75
CA LEU A 244 4.27 12.65 -6.43
C LEU A 244 3.16 12.40 -5.39
N ASP A 245 1.96 12.04 -5.83
CA ASP A 245 0.81 11.68 -4.99
C ASP A 245 0.75 10.17 -4.70
N ALA A 246 1.53 9.33 -5.39
CA ALA A 246 1.76 7.91 -5.11
C ALA A 246 3.08 7.60 -4.35
N LEU A 247 3.97 8.58 -4.16
CA LEU A 247 5.18 8.42 -3.34
C LEU A 247 4.84 7.99 -1.91
N TRP A 248 5.37 6.85 -1.45
CA TRP A 248 5.08 6.27 -0.12
C TRP A 248 3.64 5.76 0.07
N GLY A 249 2.99 5.37 -1.04
CA GLY A 249 1.57 4.99 -1.10
C GLY A 249 0.71 6.23 -1.38
N PHE A 250 -0.53 6.26 -0.88
CA PHE A 250 -1.33 7.48 -0.98
C PHE A 250 -0.63 8.63 -0.25
N ASN A 251 -0.30 9.69 -0.99
CA ASN A 251 0.43 10.87 -0.54
C ASN A 251 -0.15 12.16 -1.14
N SER A 252 -1.29 12.09 -1.84
CA SER A 252 -2.13 13.27 -2.10
C SER A 252 -2.72 13.81 -0.80
N LYS A 253 -3.20 15.05 -0.81
CA LYS A 253 -3.74 15.71 0.39
C LYS A 253 -5.14 15.19 0.71
N VAL A 254 -5.34 14.52 1.85
CA VAL A 254 -6.63 13.91 2.25
C VAL A 254 -7.84 14.84 2.10
N SER A 255 -7.68 16.14 2.40
CA SER A 255 -8.76 17.14 2.27
C SER A 255 -9.25 17.39 0.84
N PHE A 256 -8.55 16.93 -0.19
CA PHE A 256 -8.92 17.12 -1.60
C PHE A 256 -9.72 15.95 -2.17
N TRP A 257 -10.03 14.93 -1.35
CA TRP A 257 -10.67 13.70 -1.77
C TRP A 257 -11.85 13.34 -0.87
N THR A 258 -12.87 12.68 -1.45
CA THR A 258 -13.88 11.94 -0.67
C THR A 258 -13.60 10.44 -0.76
N PHE A 259 -13.73 9.74 0.38
CA PHE A 259 -13.36 8.32 0.49
C PHE A 259 -14.54 7.46 0.92
N ARG A 260 -14.78 6.36 0.20
CA ARG A 260 -15.80 5.36 0.53
C ARG A 260 -15.16 3.99 0.74
N LEU A 261 -15.46 3.35 1.88
CA LEU A 261 -15.14 1.95 2.11
C LEU A 261 -16.04 1.07 1.24
N LEU A 262 -15.44 0.24 0.40
CA LEU A 262 -16.19 -0.66 -0.48
C LEU A 262 -16.36 -2.07 0.12
N ALA A 263 -15.29 -2.60 0.72
CA ALA A 263 -15.27 -3.95 1.27
C ALA A 263 -14.18 -4.13 2.32
N GLU A 264 -14.45 -5.01 3.28
CA GLU A 264 -13.43 -5.70 4.07
C GLU A 264 -13.07 -7.02 3.36
N LYS A 265 -11.79 -7.41 3.34
CA LYS A 265 -11.32 -8.64 2.66
C LYS A 265 -10.10 -9.22 3.37
N GLU A 266 -9.81 -10.51 3.28
CA GLU A 266 -8.49 -11.03 3.66
C GLU A 266 -7.59 -11.09 2.42
N ILE A 267 -6.33 -10.66 2.56
CA ILE A 267 -5.30 -10.79 1.52
C ILE A 267 -3.99 -11.31 2.09
N LEU A 268 -3.10 -11.79 1.22
CA LEU A 268 -1.69 -11.91 1.54
C LEU A 268 -1.03 -10.53 1.49
N ALA A 269 -0.28 -10.17 2.53
CA ALA A 269 0.50 -8.93 2.58
C ALA A 269 1.90 -9.14 3.16
N PRO A 270 2.92 -8.40 2.71
CA PRO A 270 4.31 -8.65 3.11
C PRO A 270 4.76 -7.72 4.24
N MET A 271 4.12 -7.78 5.40
CA MET A 271 4.42 -6.84 6.49
C MET A 271 5.69 -7.20 7.29
N HIS A 272 6.30 -8.36 7.03
CA HIS A 272 7.50 -8.88 7.68
C HIS A 272 8.57 -9.28 6.66
N ALA A 273 9.00 -8.28 5.88
CA ALA A 273 9.78 -8.45 4.65
C ALA A 273 11.26 -8.83 4.81
N GLY A 274 11.82 -8.84 6.02
CA GLY A 274 13.23 -9.19 6.26
C GLY A 274 14.04 -8.06 6.90
N GLY A 275 15.36 -8.13 6.78
CA GLY A 275 16.30 -7.12 7.26
C GLY A 275 16.46 -5.94 6.31
N TYR A 276 16.84 -4.78 6.85
CA TYR A 276 17.18 -3.60 6.04
C TYR A 276 18.42 -3.88 5.18
N GLY A 277 18.35 -3.58 3.87
CA GLY A 277 19.45 -3.80 2.93
C GLY A 277 19.51 -5.19 2.30
N GLU A 278 18.62 -6.12 2.65
CA GLU A 278 18.54 -7.42 1.99
C GLU A 278 17.97 -7.29 0.55
N ARG A 279 18.61 -7.91 -0.45
CA ARG A 279 18.11 -7.91 -1.83
C ARG A 279 16.85 -8.77 -1.93
N ILE A 280 15.69 -8.13 -1.91
CA ILE A 280 14.36 -8.77 -1.94
C ILE A 280 13.98 -9.39 -3.29
N TRP A 281 14.60 -8.95 -4.39
CA TRP A 281 14.27 -9.36 -5.77
C TRP A 281 14.54 -10.86 -6.06
N CYS A 282 13.74 -11.45 -6.95
CA CYS A 282 13.90 -12.83 -7.41
C CYS A 282 15.18 -13.02 -8.23
N ALA A 283 15.50 -12.07 -9.09
CA ALA A 283 16.57 -12.16 -10.09
C ALA A 283 17.36 -10.85 -10.22
N PRO A 284 18.53 -10.86 -10.90
CA PRO A 284 19.19 -9.66 -11.35
C PRO A 284 18.46 -8.94 -12.50
N SER A 285 18.65 -7.63 -12.59
CA SER A 285 18.20 -6.75 -13.68
C SER A 285 19.15 -6.79 -14.89
N ASP A 286 19.44 -8.02 -15.35
CA ASP A 286 20.40 -8.31 -16.42
C ASP A 286 19.77 -8.44 -17.82
N GLY A 287 18.46 -8.22 -17.94
CA GLY A 287 17.73 -8.34 -19.20
C GLY A 287 17.35 -9.74 -19.66
N THR A 288 17.69 -10.77 -18.88
CA THR A 288 17.34 -12.17 -19.20
C THR A 288 16.19 -12.71 -18.35
N HIS A 289 15.87 -12.04 -17.24
CA HIS A 289 14.93 -12.53 -16.23
C HIS A 289 13.53 -11.88 -16.26
N GLY A 290 13.27 -10.90 -17.13
CA GLY A 290 11.94 -10.30 -17.26
C GLY A 290 11.40 -9.72 -15.96
N VAL A 291 10.13 -10.01 -15.68
CA VAL A 291 9.39 -9.61 -14.48
C VAL A 291 10.06 -10.06 -13.17
N LEU A 292 10.87 -11.13 -13.18
CA LEU A 292 11.56 -11.61 -11.98
C LEU A 292 12.67 -10.66 -11.51
N ALA A 293 13.19 -9.78 -12.37
CA ALA A 293 14.17 -8.76 -11.99
C ALA A 293 13.63 -7.77 -10.93
N PHE A 294 12.31 -7.54 -10.91
CA PHE A 294 11.63 -6.62 -10.00
C PHE A 294 10.53 -7.27 -9.15
N SER A 295 10.37 -8.59 -9.23
CA SER A 295 9.47 -9.36 -8.36
C SER A 295 10.13 -9.61 -7.00
N PRO A 296 9.49 -9.34 -5.86
CA PRO A 296 10.12 -9.52 -4.55
C PRO A 296 9.93 -10.95 -3.99
N CYS A 297 10.77 -11.90 -4.39
CA CYS A 297 10.74 -13.29 -3.91
C CYS A 297 11.14 -13.50 -2.45
N LYS A 298 12.01 -12.65 -1.88
CA LYS A 298 12.64 -12.93 -0.58
C LYS A 298 11.92 -12.29 0.61
N ILE A 299 10.68 -11.85 0.40
CA ILE A 299 9.81 -11.31 1.46
C ILE A 299 8.83 -12.38 1.92
N ASN A 300 8.49 -12.39 3.21
CA ASN A 300 7.49 -13.29 3.76
C ASN A 300 6.10 -12.67 3.62
N TRP A 301 5.11 -13.49 3.27
CA TRP A 301 3.72 -13.09 3.10
C TRP A 301 2.87 -13.69 4.21
N GLU A 302 1.90 -12.94 4.73
CA GLU A 302 0.98 -13.46 5.74
C GLU A 302 -0.45 -13.01 5.44
N LYS A 303 -1.43 -13.82 5.87
CA LYS A 303 -2.85 -13.45 5.75
C LYS A 303 -3.13 -12.26 6.68
N ARG A 304 -3.64 -11.18 6.09
CA ARG A 304 -4.02 -9.92 6.76
C ARG A 304 -5.47 -9.59 6.42
N ARG A 305 -6.30 -9.45 7.44
CA ARG A 305 -7.66 -8.94 7.30
C ARG A 305 -7.62 -7.44 7.06
N LEU A 306 -8.02 -7.03 5.86
CA LEU A 306 -8.35 -5.66 5.46
C LEU A 306 -9.69 -5.31 6.09
N GLY A 307 -9.70 -4.63 7.24
CA GLY A 307 -10.96 -4.32 7.91
C GLY A 307 -10.85 -3.59 9.24
N SER A 308 -11.93 -2.90 9.57
CA SER A 308 -12.10 -2.01 10.71
C SER A 308 -12.52 -2.73 11.99
N ARG A 309 -13.13 -3.92 11.89
CA ARG A 309 -13.58 -4.70 13.05
C ARG A 309 -12.43 -5.17 13.92
N ARG A 310 -12.07 -4.37 14.93
CA ARG A 310 -11.00 -4.65 15.92
C ARG A 310 -9.76 -5.28 15.26
N ALA A 311 -8.93 -4.46 14.62
CA ALA A 311 -7.50 -4.67 14.85
C ALA A 311 -7.34 -4.60 16.38
N PRO A 312 -7.01 -5.70 17.10
CA PRO A 312 -7.11 -5.68 18.56
C PRO A 312 -6.07 -4.75 19.20
N ASP A 313 -5.12 -4.28 18.38
CA ASP A 313 -3.82 -3.74 18.79
C ASP A 313 -3.30 -2.62 17.87
N GLY A 314 -4.18 -1.82 17.27
CA GLY A 314 -3.81 -0.59 16.56
C GLY A 314 -3.29 -0.72 15.13
N VAL A 315 -3.04 -1.92 14.59
CA VAL A 315 -2.64 -2.07 13.17
C VAL A 315 -3.63 -1.32 12.25
N GLN A 316 -3.15 -0.35 11.47
CA GLN A 316 -4.00 0.38 10.54
C GLN A 316 -4.54 -0.58 9.46
N PRO A 317 -5.85 -0.57 9.19
CA PRO A 317 -6.39 -1.42 8.16
C PRO A 317 -5.97 -0.87 6.79
N VAL A 318 -5.28 -1.68 6.01
CA VAL A 318 -5.34 -1.53 4.55
C VAL A 318 -6.80 -1.84 4.17
N CYS A 319 -7.41 -1.06 3.28
CA CYS A 319 -8.83 -1.18 2.90
C CYS A 319 -8.99 -0.93 1.41
N LEU A 320 -10.00 -1.53 0.78
CA LEU A 320 -10.42 -1.12 -0.55
C LEU A 320 -11.24 0.16 -0.44
N LEU A 321 -10.58 1.28 -0.74
CA LEU A 321 -11.16 2.62 -0.71
C LEU A 321 -11.34 3.14 -2.13
N GLN A 322 -12.54 3.64 -2.42
CA GLN A 322 -12.77 4.47 -3.59
C GLN A 322 -12.51 5.92 -3.20
N ALA A 323 -11.62 6.59 -3.93
CA ALA A 323 -11.30 8.00 -3.75
C ALA A 323 -11.82 8.81 -4.95
N HIS A 324 -12.45 9.95 -4.70
CA HIS A 324 -12.83 10.91 -5.74
C HIS A 324 -12.20 12.28 -5.45
N HIS A 325 -11.45 12.81 -6.42
CA HIS A 325 -10.88 14.15 -6.34
C HIS A 325 -12.01 15.20 -6.44
N VAL A 326 -11.99 16.20 -5.56
CA VAL A 326 -13.11 17.15 -5.40
C VAL A 326 -12.94 18.42 -6.25
N TYR A 327 -11.73 18.69 -6.76
CA TYR A 327 -11.47 19.84 -7.64
C TYR A 327 -11.93 19.59 -9.08
N ARG A 328 -12.61 20.59 -9.65
CA ARG A 328 -12.86 20.76 -11.10
C ARG A 328 -11.73 21.55 -11.75
#